data_AF-A0A1J3GTM4-F1
#
_entry.id   AF-A0A1J3GTM4-F1
#
_cell.length_a   1.000
_cell.length_b   1.000
_cell.length_c   1.000
_cell.angle_alpha   90.00
_cell.angle_beta   90.00
_cell.angle_gamma   90.00
#
_symmetry.space_group_name_H-M   'P 1'
#
loop_
_entity.id
_entity.type
_entity.pdbx_description
1 polymer ?
#
loop_
_entity_poly.entity_id
_entity_poly.type
_entity_poly.pdbx_seq_one_letter_code
_entity_poly.pdbx_strand_id
1 'polypeptide(L)'
;VVDGNVIRVLARLKAISANPKDRLTVKNFWKLAAQLVDPSRPGDFNQSLMELGATLCSVSKPSCFSCPVSSQCRAYSLFQENRTNPVTDYPTKVVKAKPRCDFCCVCVLEILNQERNQSGG
;
A
#
# COMPACT_ATOMS: atom_id res chain seq x y z
N VAL A 1 6.81 -0.59 11.84
CA VAL A 1 6.17 0.18 10.76
C VAL A 1 5.52 -0.79 9.79
N VAL A 2 4.37 -0.48 9.21
CA VAL A 2 3.71 -1.35 8.23
C VAL A 2 3.46 -0.55 6.96
N ASP A 3 4.36 -0.70 5.99
CA ASP A 3 4.32 -0.05 4.69
C ASP A 3 3.92 -1.06 3.59
N GLY A 4 3.96 -0.63 2.32
CA GLY A 4 3.62 -1.51 1.19
C GLY A 4 4.56 -2.72 1.03
N ASN A 5 5.80 -2.65 1.50
CA ASN A 5 6.75 -3.76 1.49
C ASN A 5 6.39 -4.79 2.55
N VAL A 6 6.19 -4.33 3.78
CA VAL A 6 5.80 -5.18 4.92
C VAL A 6 4.45 -5.87 4.63
N ILE A 7 3.44 -5.13 4.16
CA ILE A 7 2.14 -5.70 3.81
C ILE A 7 2.30 -6.82 2.78
N ARG A 8 3.09 -6.62 1.73
CA ARG A 8 3.31 -7.62 0.69
C ARG A 8 4.00 -8.88 1.23
N VAL A 9 5.04 -8.70 2.04
CA VAL A 9 5.75 -9.84 2.65
C VAL A 9 4.80 -10.64 3.54
N LEU A 10 4.05 -9.97 4.43
CA LEU A 10 3.11 -10.63 5.33
C LEU A 10 1.95 -11.30 4.57
N ALA A 11 1.43 -10.65 3.52
CA ALA A 11 0.37 -11.20 2.69
C ALA A 11 0.82 -12.51 2.02
N ARG A 12 2.04 -12.57 1.51
CA ARG A 12 2.60 -13.79 0.89
C ARG A 12 2.93 -14.85 1.94
N LEU A 13 3.54 -14.46 3.05
CA LEU A 13 3.90 -15.38 4.13
C LEU A 13 2.67 -16.13 4.65
N LYS A 14 1.53 -15.44 4.77
CA LYS A 14 0.27 -16.01 5.27
C LYS A 14 -0.76 -16.35 4.17
N ALA A 15 -0.42 -16.21 2.88
CA ALA A 15 -1.33 -16.39 1.75
C ALA A 15 -2.66 -15.61 1.87
N ILE A 16 -2.58 -14.34 2.28
CA ILE A 16 -3.74 -13.46 2.47
C ILE A 16 -4.10 -12.78 1.14
N SER A 17 -5.22 -13.19 0.56
CA SER A 17 -5.78 -12.63 -0.67
C SER A 17 -6.79 -11.52 -0.34
N ALA A 18 -6.28 -10.35 0.04
CA ALA A 18 -7.10 -9.19 0.44
C ALA A 18 -6.56 -7.89 -0.16
N ASN A 19 -7.45 -6.90 -0.33
CA ASN A 19 -7.10 -5.59 -0.87
C ASN A 19 -6.19 -4.84 0.13
N PRO A 20 -4.91 -4.59 -0.20
CA PRO A 20 -3.96 -3.98 0.73
C PRO A 20 -4.23 -2.50 1.02
N LYS A 21 -5.19 -1.87 0.32
CA LYS A 21 -5.63 -0.49 0.56
C LYS A 21 -6.87 -0.38 1.43
N ASP A 22 -7.56 -1.50 1.68
CA ASP A 22 -8.73 -1.51 2.55
C ASP A 22 -8.32 -1.28 4.01
N ARG A 23 -9.06 -0.41 4.72
CA ARG A 23 -8.71 0.02 6.08
C ARG A 23 -8.70 -1.15 7.08
N LEU A 24 -9.68 -2.05 6.95
CA LEU A 24 -9.77 -3.22 7.82
C LEU A 24 -8.61 -4.19 7.54
N THR A 25 -8.29 -4.38 6.26
CA THR A 25 -7.15 -5.20 5.83
C THR A 25 -5.82 -4.67 6.37
N VAL A 26 -5.57 -3.37 6.25
CA VAL A 26 -4.37 -2.73 6.82
C VAL A 26 -4.32 -2.90 8.34
N LYS A 27 -5.45 -2.73 9.05
CA LYS A 27 -5.53 -2.97 10.50
C LYS A 27 -5.19 -4.41 10.87
N ASN A 28 -5.60 -5.38 10.07
CA ASN A 28 -5.26 -6.79 10.28
C ASN A 28 -3.76 -7.06 10.07
N PHE A 29 -3.14 -6.43 9.08
CA PHE A 29 -1.69 -6.52 8.90
C PHE A 29 -0.91 -5.90 10.07
N TRP A 30 -1.38 -4.79 10.64
CA TRP A 30 -0.80 -4.23 11.87
C TRP A 30 -0.86 -5.20 13.05
N LYS A 31 -2.00 -5.86 13.26
CA LYS A 31 -2.13 -6.88 14.30
C LYS A 31 -1.19 -8.06 14.07
N LEU A 32 -1.09 -8.53 12.84
CA LEU A 32 -0.20 -9.63 12.48
C LEU A 32 1.28 -9.26 12.69
N ALA A 33 1.68 -8.05 12.26
CA ALA A 33 3.03 -7.55 12.47
C ALA A 33 3.38 -7.45 13.97
N ALA A 34 2.44 -6.98 14.80
CA ALA A 34 2.63 -6.89 16.24
C ALA A 34 2.83 -8.26 16.92
N GLN A 35 2.26 -9.34 16.37
CA GLN A 35 2.47 -10.71 16.87
C GLN A 35 3.83 -11.30 16.49
N LEU A 36 4.45 -10.77 15.43
CA LEU A 36 5.72 -11.30 14.89
C LEU A 36 6.94 -10.50 15.32
N VAL A 37 6.74 -9.25 15.74
CA VAL A 37 7.84 -8.36 16.14
C VAL A 37 8.58 -8.96 17.34
N ASP A 38 9.91 -8.94 17.28
CA ASP A 38 10.75 -9.23 18.43
C ASP A 38 10.62 -8.08 19.45
N PRO A 39 10.13 -8.33 20.69
CA PRO A 39 10.00 -7.29 21.70
C PRO A 39 11.34 -6.67 22.13
N SER A 40 12.43 -7.42 22.01
CA SER A 40 13.78 -6.97 22.38
C SER A 40 14.45 -6.14 21.28
N ARG A 41 14.10 -6.38 20.02
CA ARG A 41 14.72 -5.73 18.85
C ARG A 41 13.69 -5.35 17.76
N PRO A 42 12.68 -4.53 18.09
CA PRO A 42 11.61 -4.22 17.15
C PRO A 42 12.08 -3.39 15.94
N GLY A 43 13.12 -2.57 16.11
CA GLY A 43 13.71 -1.77 15.03
C GLY A 43 14.34 -2.66 13.96
N ASP A 44 15.20 -3.59 14.38
CA ASP A 44 15.89 -4.52 13.48
C ASP A 44 14.93 -5.45 12.76
N PHE A 45 13.90 -5.95 13.46
CA PHE A 45 12.85 -6.75 12.83
C PHE A 45 12.14 -5.97 11.72
N ASN A 46 11.72 -4.73 12.01
CA ASN A 46 11.05 -3.87 11.02
C ASN A 46 11.95 -3.58 9.82
N GLN A 47 13.23 -3.26 10.06
CA GLN A 47 14.20 -3.00 8.98
C GLN A 47 14.44 -4.24 8.13
N SER A 48 14.63 -5.40 8.76
CA SER A 48 14.81 -6.67 8.06
C SER A 48 13.61 -7.00 7.18
N LEU A 49 12.40 -6.72 7.64
CA LEU A 49 11.17 -7.01 6.90
C LEU A 49 10.96 -6.05 5.72
N MET A 50 11.29 -4.77 5.88
CA MET A 50 11.29 -3.79 4.79
C MET A 50 12.31 -4.15 3.72
N GLU A 51 13.54 -4.47 4.15
CA GLU A 51 14.65 -4.88 3.26
C GLU A 51 14.30 -6.15 2.49
N LEU A 52 13.76 -7.16 3.18
CA LEU A 52 13.28 -8.39 2.54
C LEU A 52 12.23 -8.09 1.46
N GLY A 53 11.30 -7.17 1.75
CA GLY A 53 10.31 -6.71 0.79
C GLY A 53 10.93 -6.02 -0.43
N ALA A 54 11.93 -5.17 -0.20
CA ALA A 54 12.58 -4.39 -1.25
C ALA A 54 13.47 -5.26 -2.17
N THR A 55 14.23 -6.19 -1.62
CA THR A 55 15.29 -6.90 -2.36
C THR A 55 14.88 -8.27 -2.89
N LEU A 56 14.18 -9.08 -2.08
CA LEU A 56 13.88 -10.47 -2.44
C LEU A 56 12.40 -10.67 -2.75
N CYS A 57 11.51 -10.19 -1.88
CA CYS A 57 10.07 -10.35 -2.02
C CYS A 57 9.47 -9.23 -2.89
N SER A 58 10.02 -9.03 -4.09
CA SER A 58 9.66 -7.95 -5.01
C SER A 58 8.23 -8.08 -5.56
N VAL A 59 7.69 -7.00 -6.14
CA VAL A 59 6.30 -6.95 -6.62
C VAL A 59 6.04 -8.00 -7.71
N SER A 60 6.93 -8.11 -8.70
CA SER A 60 6.65 -8.86 -9.93
C SER A 60 7.43 -10.18 -10.05
N LYS A 61 8.66 -10.24 -9.55
CA LYS A 61 9.56 -11.39 -9.69
C LYS A 61 10.25 -11.65 -8.35
N PRO A 62 9.53 -12.21 -7.35
CA PRO A 62 10.14 -12.47 -6.06
C PRO A 62 11.17 -13.60 -6.17
N SER A 63 12.33 -13.41 -5.54
CA SER A 63 13.41 -14.39 -5.47
C SER A 63 13.13 -15.40 -4.36
N CYS A 64 12.05 -16.18 -4.50
CA CYS A 64 11.58 -17.08 -3.45
C CYS A 64 12.61 -18.16 -3.07
N PHE A 65 13.42 -18.62 -4.02
CA PHE A 65 14.47 -19.62 -3.76
C PHE A 65 15.57 -19.11 -2.81
N SER A 66 15.95 -17.83 -2.90
CA SER A 66 16.94 -17.21 -2.01
C SER A 66 16.32 -16.51 -0.80
N CYS A 67 14.99 -16.53 -0.66
CA CYS A 67 14.31 -15.89 0.46
C CYS A 67 14.56 -16.68 1.76
N PRO A 68 15.07 -16.04 2.82
CA PRO A 68 15.44 -16.73 4.06
C PRO A 68 14.25 -17.33 4.82
N VAL A 69 13.04 -16.86 4.54
CA VAL A 69 11.79 -17.34 5.16
C VAL A 69 10.90 -18.11 4.18
N SER A 70 11.47 -18.56 3.06
CA SER A 70 10.74 -19.27 1.99
C SER A 70 10.07 -20.56 2.47
N SER A 71 10.72 -21.32 3.35
CA SER A 71 10.21 -22.56 3.94
C SER A 71 8.93 -22.36 4.76
N GLN A 72 8.73 -21.16 5.29
CA GLN A 72 7.56 -20.78 6.10
C GLN A 72 6.52 -19.99 5.29
N CYS A 73 6.80 -19.72 4.00
CA CYS A 73 5.96 -18.90 3.16
C CYS A 73 4.83 -19.72 2.54
N ARG A 74 3.59 -19.49 3.02
CA ARG A 74 2.43 -20.25 2.56
C ARG A 74 2.16 -20.05 1.07
N ALA A 75 2.27 -18.83 0.55
CA ALA A 75 2.09 -18.57 -0.88
C ALA A 75 3.12 -19.33 -1.74
N TYR A 76 4.36 -19.46 -1.26
CA TYR A 76 5.40 -20.21 -1.98
C TYR A 76 5.19 -21.72 -1.90
N SER A 77 4.76 -22.25 -0.75
CA SER A 77 4.35 -23.67 -0.62
C SER A 77 3.23 -24.00 -1.60
N LEU A 78 2.17 -23.19 -1.64
CA LEU A 78 1.04 -23.39 -2.56
C LEU A 78 1.47 -23.34 -4.03
N PHE A 79 2.38 -22.43 -4.38
CA PHE A 79 2.95 -22.35 -5.72
C PHE A 79 3.75 -23.61 -6.07
N GLN A 80 4.50 -24.18 -5.14
CA GLN A 80 5.26 -25.41 -5.36
C GLN A 80 4.37 -26.65 -5.52
N GLU A 81 3.28 -26.74 -4.75
CA GLU A 81 2.36 -27.88 -4.77
C GLU A 81 1.59 -28.00 -6.10
N ASN A 82 0.95 -26.91 -6.54
CA ASN A 82 -0.03 -26.99 -7.64
C ASN A 82 0.31 -26.08 -8.83
N ARG A 83 1.25 -25.13 -8.69
CA ARG A 83 1.62 -24.11 -9.70
C ARG A 83 0.46 -23.30 -10.31
N THR A 84 -0.75 -23.39 -9.75
CA THR A 84 -1.93 -22.70 -10.25
C THR A 84 -1.96 -21.22 -9.86
N ASN A 85 -1.43 -20.89 -8.68
CA ASN A 85 -1.45 -19.54 -8.13
C ASN A 85 -0.02 -19.05 -7.89
N PRO A 86 0.47 -18.04 -8.64
CA PRO A 86 1.77 -17.47 -8.38
C PRO A 86 1.79 -16.75 -7.02
N VAL A 87 2.96 -16.69 -6.40
CA VAL A 87 3.18 -15.94 -5.15
C VAL A 87 2.74 -14.48 -5.26
N THR A 88 2.74 -13.92 -6.47
CA THR A 88 2.36 -12.54 -6.78
C THR A 88 0.85 -12.28 -6.74
N ASP A 89 0.01 -13.30 -6.59
CA ASP A 89 -1.44 -13.13 -6.35
C ASP A 89 -1.75 -12.59 -4.95
N TYR A 90 -0.77 -12.63 -4.05
CA TYR A 90 -0.88 -12.15 -2.68
C TYR A 90 -0.01 -10.89 -2.50
N PRO A 91 -0.59 -9.76 -2.04
CA PRO A 91 -2.02 -9.50 -1.85
C PRO A 91 -2.75 -9.28 -3.20
N THR A 92 -4.08 -9.19 -3.17
CA THR A 92 -4.86 -8.99 -4.41
C THR A 92 -4.51 -7.66 -5.09
N LYS A 93 -4.41 -7.71 -6.43
CA LYS A 93 -4.16 -6.51 -7.23
C LYS A 93 -5.37 -5.57 -7.15
N VAL A 94 -5.14 -4.36 -6.69
CA VAL A 94 -6.15 -3.30 -6.70
C VAL A 94 -6.12 -2.60 -8.04
N VAL A 95 -7.20 -2.70 -8.80
CA VAL A 95 -7.39 -1.87 -10.00
C VAL A 95 -7.47 -0.42 -9.54
N LYS A 96 -6.57 0.44 -10.03
CA LYS A 96 -6.61 1.87 -9.69
C LYS A 96 -7.87 2.49 -10.31
N ALA A 97 -8.66 3.20 -9.51
CA ALA A 97 -9.74 4.03 -10.03
C ALA A 97 -9.17 5.12 -10.93
N LYS A 98 -9.90 5.48 -12.00
CA LYS A 98 -9.51 6.55 -12.93
C LYS A 98 -9.37 7.86 -12.14
N PRO A 99 -8.29 8.64 -12.33
CA PRO A 99 -8.14 9.95 -11.69
C PRO A 99 -9.33 10.85 -12.03
N ARG A 100 -9.82 11.62 -11.05
CA ARG A 100 -10.78 12.70 -11.31
C ARG A 100 -10.04 13.90 -11.90
N CYS A 101 -10.55 14.45 -12.99
CA CYS A 101 -10.11 15.71 -13.57
C CYS A 101 -11.17 16.76 -13.27
N ASP A 102 -10.85 17.66 -12.35
CA ASP A 102 -11.70 18.80 -12.03
C ASP A 102 -11.12 20.04 -12.72
N PHE A 103 -11.98 20.83 -13.37
CA PHE A 103 -11.62 22.11 -13.97
C PHE A 103 -12.21 23.23 -13.10
N CYS A 104 -11.43 24.29 -12.85
CA CYS A 104 -11.91 25.47 -12.16
C CYS A 104 -11.66 26.70 -13.05
N CYS A 105 -12.68 27.55 -13.18
CA CYS A 105 -12.56 28.88 -13.77
C CYS A 105 -12.67 29.93 -12.67
N VAL A 106 -11.80 30.93 -12.72
CA VAL A 106 -11.84 32.07 -11.81
C VAL A 106 -12.10 33.31 -12.65
N CYS A 107 -13.12 34.08 -12.28
CA CYS A 107 -13.37 35.41 -12.83
C CYS A 107 -13.12 36.44 -11.73
N VAL A 108 -12.40 37.50 -12.07
CA VAL A 108 -12.24 38.68 -11.22
C VAL A 108 -13.28 39.70 -11.66
N LEU A 109 -14.04 40.23 -10.70
CA LEU A 109 -14.99 41.30 -10.93
C LEU A 109 -14.47 42.58 -10.28
N GLU A 110 -14.35 43.64 -11.06
CA GLU A 110 -14.10 44.98 -10.56
C GLU A 110 -15.43 45.70 -10.38
N ILE A 111 -15.71 46.18 -9.17
CA ILE A 111 -16.93 46.95 -8.86
C ILE A 111 -16.58 48.43 -9.00
N LEU A 112 -17.06 49.06 -10.06
CA LEU A 112 -16.97 50.51 -10.23
C LEU A 112 -18.13 51.18 -9.47
N ASN A 113 -17.83 51.90 -8.39
CA ASN A 113 -18.80 52.78 -7.76
C ASN A 113 -19.00 54.02 -8.63
N GLN A 114 -20.13 54.11 -9.33
CA GLN A 114 -20.55 55.36 -9.95
C GLN A 114 -21.04 56.33 -8.87
N GLU A 115 -20.30 57.41 -8.65
CA GLU A 115 -20.81 58.55 -7.90
C GLU A 115 -21.99 59.15 -8.68
N ARG A 116 -23.21 59.02 -8.16
CA ARG A 116 -24.35 59.81 -8.61
C ARG A 116 -24.08 61.27 -8.24
N ASN A 117 -23.50 62.01 -9.18
CA ASN A 117 -23.44 63.46 -9.10
C ASN A 117 -24.88 64.00 -9.18
N GLN A 118 -25.51 64.23 -8.04
CA GLN A 118 -26.71 65.05 -7.94
C GLN A 118 -26.25 66.51 -7.93
N SER A 119 -26.34 67.15 -9.10
CA SER A 119 -26.30 68.60 -9.24
C SER A 119 -27.46 69.20 -8.44
N GLY A 120 -27.15 69.87 -7.34
CA GLY A 120 -28.07 70.72 -6.60
C GLY A 120 -27.41 72.07 -6.37
N GLY A 121 -27.95 73.12 -6.99
CA GLY A 121 -27.50 74.51 -6.89
C GLY A 121 -27.59 75.24 -8.22
#